data_AF-A0A442SJ71-F1
#
_entry.id   AF-A0A442SJ71-F1
#
_cell.length_a   1.000
_cell.length_b   1.000
_cell.length_c   1.000
_cell.angle_alpha   90.00
_cell.angle_beta   90.00
_cell.angle_gamma   90.00
#
_symmetry.space_group_name_H-M   'P 1'
#
loop_
_entity.id
_entity.type
_entity.pdbx_description
1 polymer ?
#
loop_
_entity_poly.entity_id
_entity_poly.type
_entity_poly.pdbx_seq_one_letter_code
_entity_poly.pdbx_strand_id
1 'polypeptide(L)'
;MSRHYLFPNEGEPLRMSLRLVEGLIFGKDTLPQYAGTRQRVLSATLEFDEAKKPTRILRTEPSVWVFDQDGGIRQGLHEALALAMDILPTPARDGTVVELRPRTKKQKLEKEFRWEPGKA
;
A
#
# COMPACT_ATOMS: atom_id res chain seq x y z
N MET A 1 16.49 -5.34 3.28
CA MET A 1 16.00 -5.26 1.87
C MET A 1 14.55 -5.71 1.82
N SER A 2 13.71 -5.10 0.96
CA SER A 2 12.27 -5.40 0.91
C SER A 2 11.94 -6.47 -0.13
N ARG A 3 10.90 -7.26 0.13
CA ARG A 3 10.20 -8.10 -0.85
C ARG A 3 8.78 -7.61 -0.98
N HIS A 4 8.29 -7.57 -2.22
CA HIS A 4 6.95 -7.08 -2.53
C HIS A 4 6.16 -8.20 -3.20
N TYR A 5 4.92 -8.37 -2.76
CA TYR A 5 4.01 -9.39 -3.27
C TYR A 5 2.69 -8.75 -3.64
N LEU A 6 2.18 -9.07 -4.82
CA LEU A 6 0.83 -8.75 -5.27
C LEU A 6 -0.01 -10.02 -5.12
N PHE A 7 -1.19 -9.90 -4.55
CA PHE A 7 -2.14 -10.99 -4.35
C PHE A 7 -3.28 -10.79 -5.34
N PRO A 8 -3.28 -11.54 -6.46
CA PRO A 8 -4.39 -11.50 -7.39
C PRO A 8 -5.69 -11.97 -6.71
N ASN A 9 -6.84 -11.60 -7.27
CA ASN A 9 -8.13 -12.12 -6.80
C ASN A 9 -8.23 -13.64 -6.96
N GLU A 10 -7.55 -14.20 -7.97
CA GLU A 10 -7.49 -15.62 -8.27
C GLU A 10 -6.05 -16.05 -8.55
N GLY A 11 -5.61 -17.14 -7.93
CA GLY A 11 -4.27 -17.70 -8.10
C GLY A 11 -3.30 -17.36 -6.97
N GLU A 12 -2.03 -17.71 -7.20
CA GLU A 12 -0.95 -17.57 -6.21
C GLU A 12 -0.41 -16.14 -6.11
N PRO A 13 0.09 -15.71 -4.93
CA PRO A 13 0.75 -14.43 -4.77
C PRO A 13 1.97 -14.29 -5.68
N LEU A 14 2.03 -13.19 -6.42
CA LEU A 14 3.11 -12.89 -7.33
C LEU A 14 4.18 -12.05 -6.64
N ARG A 15 5.41 -12.54 -6.63
CA ARG A 15 6.56 -11.75 -6.17
C ARG A 15 6.92 -10.71 -7.23
N MET A 16 6.89 -9.44 -6.86
CA MET A 16 7.32 -8.33 -7.70
C MET A 16 8.80 -8.01 -7.46
N SER A 17 9.51 -7.66 -8.52
CA SER A 17 10.86 -7.13 -8.42
C SER A 17 10.83 -5.69 -7.91
N LEU A 18 11.90 -5.24 -7.24
CA LEU A 18 12.01 -3.85 -6.78
C LEU A 18 11.89 -2.86 -7.95
N ARG A 19 12.54 -3.14 -9.08
CA ARG A 19 12.46 -2.31 -10.30
C ARG A 19 11.03 -2.15 -10.79
N LEU A 20 10.22 -3.21 -10.79
CA LEU A 20 8.83 -3.14 -11.22
C LEU A 20 8.00 -2.27 -10.27
N VAL A 21 8.19 -2.45 -8.95
CA VAL A 21 7.51 -1.64 -7.93
C VAL A 21 7.86 -0.16 -8.09
N GLU A 22 9.14 0.17 -8.23
CA GLU A 22 9.60 1.54 -8.49
C GLU A 22 9.02 2.08 -9.80
N GLY A 23 9.03 1.27 -10.86
CA GLY A 23 8.45 1.61 -12.14
C GLY A 23 6.97 1.97 -12.06
N LEU A 24 6.18 1.20 -11.32
CA LEU A 24 4.76 1.47 -11.09
C LEU A 24 4.54 2.75 -10.28
N ILE A 25 5.34 2.97 -9.23
CA ILE A 25 5.28 4.17 -8.39
C ILE A 25 5.62 5.43 -9.20
N PHE A 26 6.67 5.37 -10.01
CA PHE A 26 7.13 6.50 -10.83
C PHE A 26 6.36 6.63 -12.16
N GLY A 27 5.41 5.73 -12.46
CA GLY A 27 4.64 5.73 -13.70
C GLY A 27 5.46 5.42 -14.95
N LYS A 28 6.55 4.64 -14.80
CA LYS A 28 7.38 4.13 -15.91
C LYS A 28 6.93 2.75 -16.40
N ASP A 29 6.25 1.99 -15.54
CA ASP A 29 5.69 0.68 -15.87
C ASP A 29 4.18 0.68 -15.54
N THR A 30 3.42 -0.17 -16.21
CA THR A 30 2.02 -0.49 -15.91
C THR A 30 1.82 -2.00 -15.88
N LEU A 31 0.74 -2.46 -15.25
CA LEU A 31 0.28 -3.86 -15.30
C LEU A 31 -1.12 -3.92 -15.91
N PRO A 32 -1.26 -3.92 -17.25
CA PRO A 32 -2.55 -3.88 -17.93
C PRO A 32 -3.50 -5.03 -17.55
N GLN A 33 -2.97 -6.19 -17.17
CA GLN A 33 -3.77 -7.32 -16.72
C GLN A 33 -4.55 -7.06 -15.41
N TYR A 34 -4.19 -6.01 -14.68
CA TYR A 34 -4.89 -5.56 -13.48
C TYR A 34 -5.65 -4.23 -13.70
N ALA A 35 -5.79 -3.77 -14.94
CA ALA A 35 -6.50 -2.54 -15.26
C ALA A 35 -7.91 -2.48 -14.63
N GLY A 36 -8.23 -1.35 -14.00
CA GLY A 36 -9.53 -1.10 -13.37
C GLY A 36 -9.79 -1.94 -12.10
N THR A 37 -8.79 -2.63 -11.56
CA THR A 37 -8.95 -3.49 -10.38
C THR A 37 -8.32 -2.91 -9.12
N ARG A 38 -8.62 -3.54 -7.98
CA ARG A 38 -7.94 -3.28 -6.70
C ARG A 38 -7.23 -4.57 -6.30
N GLN A 39 -5.94 -4.48 -6.03
CA GLN A 39 -5.14 -5.65 -5.65
C GLN A 39 -4.54 -5.45 -4.26
N ARG A 40 -4.54 -6.52 -3.47
CA ARG A 40 -3.83 -6.55 -2.18
C ARG A 40 -2.34 -6.70 -2.46
N VAL A 41 -1.55 -5.92 -1.75
CA VAL A 41 -0.08 -5.91 -1.84
C VAL A 41 0.50 -6.02 -0.44
N LEU A 42 1.59 -6.77 -0.31
CA LEU A 42 2.36 -6.88 0.91
C LEU A 42 3.82 -6.53 0.63
N SER A 43 4.32 -5.50 1.32
CA SER A 43 5.74 -5.18 1.34
C SER A 43 6.35 -5.69 2.65
N ALA A 44 7.33 -6.57 2.58
CA ALA A 44 8.00 -7.14 3.74
C ALA A 44 9.47 -6.69 3.77
N THR A 45 9.86 -5.99 4.82
CA THR A 45 11.26 -5.65 5.08
C THR A 45 11.91 -6.81 5.82
N LEU A 46 12.98 -7.34 5.24
CA LEU A 46 13.66 -8.54 5.74
C LEU A 46 15.08 -8.19 6.22
N GLU A 47 15.46 -8.90 7.27
CA GLU A 47 16.84 -9.08 7.71
C GLU A 47 17.48 -10.23 6.94
N PHE A 48 18.77 -10.09 6.64
CA PHE A 48 19.53 -11.07 5.87
C PHE A 48 20.80 -11.42 6.63
N ASP A 49 21.26 -12.66 6.48
CA ASP A 49 22.57 -13.08 6.95
C ASP A 49 23.70 -12.65 5.99
N GLU A 50 24.94 -12.99 6.34
CA GLU A 50 26.13 -12.73 5.53
C GLU A 50 26.06 -13.40 4.14
N ALA A 51 25.33 -14.51 4.02
CA ALA A 51 25.09 -15.22 2.77
C ALA A 51 23.91 -14.66 1.96
N LYS A 52 23.34 -13.50 2.36
CA LYS A 52 22.17 -12.86 1.75
C LYS A 52 20.91 -13.74 1.74
N LYS A 53 20.80 -14.69 2.67
CA LYS A 53 19.57 -15.44 2.90
C LYS A 53 18.68 -14.68 3.90
N PRO A 54 17.36 -14.56 3.65
CA PRO A 54 16.48 -13.91 4.60
C PRO A 54 16.37 -14.75 5.87
N THR A 55 16.60 -14.11 7.01
CA THR A 55 16.57 -14.76 8.33
C THR A 55 15.33 -14.38 9.12
N ARG A 56 14.85 -13.14 8.99
CA ARG A 56 13.72 -12.62 9.76
C ARG A 56 12.93 -11.55 9.02
N ILE A 57 11.63 -11.51 9.24
CA ILE A 57 10.76 -10.41 8.83
C ILE A 57 10.82 -9.33 9.90
N LEU A 58 11.30 -8.14 9.55
CA LEU A 58 11.37 -6.98 10.46
C LEU A 58 10.06 -6.20 10.49
N ARG A 59 9.44 -6.02 9.33
CA ARG A 59 8.21 -5.24 9.17
C ARG A 59 7.42 -5.73 7.97
N THR A 60 6.11 -5.72 8.09
CA THR A 60 5.18 -5.91 6.98
C THR A 60 4.30 -4.68 6.82
N GLU A 61 4.12 -4.27 5.57
CA GLU A 61 3.30 -3.14 5.17
C GLU A 61 2.27 -3.65 4.17
N PRO A 62 1.09 -4.08 4.66
CA PRO A 62 -0.01 -4.43 3.79
C PRO A 62 -0.67 -3.15 3.26
N SER A 63 -0.92 -3.13 1.96
CA SER A 63 -1.61 -2.03 1.27
C SER A 63 -2.53 -2.60 0.20
N VAL A 64 -3.57 -1.86 -0.17
CA VAL A 64 -4.36 -2.13 -1.38
C VAL A 64 -3.96 -1.11 -2.43
N TRP A 65 -3.55 -1.59 -3.60
CA TRP A 65 -3.27 -0.76 -4.76
C TRP A 65 -4.50 -0.69 -5.65
N VAL A 66 -4.82 0.51 -6.10
CA VAL A 66 -5.92 0.77 -7.04
C VAL A 66 -5.30 1.03 -8.40
N PHE A 67 -5.64 0.17 -9.35
CA PHE A 67 -5.17 0.25 -10.73
C PHE A 67 -6.15 1.06 -11.57
N ASP A 68 -5.63 2.02 -12.33
CA ASP A 68 -6.38 2.76 -13.34
C ASP A 68 -6.67 1.88 -14.57
N GLN A 69 -7.35 2.45 -15.57
CA GLN A 69 -7.74 1.72 -16.79
C GLN A 69 -6.55 1.28 -17.66
N ASP A 70 -5.36 1.85 -17.45
CA ASP A 70 -4.14 1.48 -18.15
C ASP A 70 -3.26 0.52 -17.33
N GLY A 71 -3.70 0.17 -16.10
CA GLY A 71 -2.95 -0.66 -15.17
C GLY A 71 -1.85 0.10 -14.42
N GLY A 72 -1.89 1.43 -14.38
CA GLY A 72 -1.07 2.26 -13.52
C GLY A 72 -1.65 2.40 -12.11
N ILE A 73 -0.81 2.75 -11.13
CA ILE A 73 -1.25 2.90 -9.72
C ILE A 73 -1.13 4.32 -9.19
N ARG A 74 -0.64 5.27 -10.01
CA ARG A 74 -0.26 6.61 -9.55
C ARG A 74 -1.44 7.38 -8.96
N GLN A 75 -2.60 7.32 -9.61
CA GLN A 75 -3.79 7.98 -9.11
C GLN A 75 -4.22 7.39 -7.75
N GLY A 76 -4.30 6.06 -7.65
CA GLY A 76 -4.65 5.37 -6.40
C GLY A 76 -3.66 5.67 -5.27
N LEU A 77 -2.36 5.73 -5.56
CA LEU A 77 -1.34 6.11 -4.59
C LEU A 77 -1.49 7.56 -4.12
N HIS A 78 -1.80 8.49 -5.03
CA HIS A 78 -2.04 9.89 -4.70
C HIS A 78 -3.28 10.06 -3.80
N GLU A 79 -4.36 9.34 -4.11
CA GLU A 79 -5.58 9.33 -3.28
C GLU A 79 -5.31 8.77 -1.88
N ALA A 80 -4.57 7.65 -1.78
CA ALA A 80 -4.18 7.06 -0.50
C ALA A 80 -3.30 8.03 0.33
N LEU A 81 -2.36 8.72 -0.33
CA LEU A 81 -1.51 9.72 0.32
C LEU A 81 -2.32 10.93 0.80
N ALA A 82 -3.23 11.46 -0.02
CA ALA A 82 -4.10 12.56 0.36
C ALA A 82 -4.95 12.22 1.59
N LEU A 83 -5.53 11.02 1.62
CA LEU A 83 -6.26 10.51 2.77
C LEU A 83 -5.38 10.35 4.01
N ALA A 84 -4.13 9.89 3.85
CA ALA A 84 -3.19 9.76 4.97
C ALA A 84 -2.79 11.12 5.55
N MET A 85 -2.54 12.12 4.69
CA MET A 85 -2.20 13.49 5.09
C MET A 85 -3.36 14.17 5.82
N ASP A 86 -4.59 13.95 5.35
CA ASP A 86 -5.81 14.48 6.00
C ASP A 86 -6.09 13.90 7.40
N ILE A 87 -5.45 12.78 7.75
CA ILE A 87 -5.57 12.15 9.08
C ILE A 87 -4.56 12.73 10.06
N LEU A 88 -3.48 13.34 9.58
CA LEU A 88 -2.49 13.96 10.45
C LEU A 88 -3.12 15.14 11.18
N PRO A 89 -2.95 15.26 12.51
CA PRO A 89 -3.54 16.34 13.27
C PRO A 89 -2.95 17.67 12.81
N THR A 90 -3.82 18.58 12.33
CA THR A 90 -3.47 19.99 12.20
C THR A 90 -3.15 20.52 13.61
N PRO A 91 -2.02 21.21 13.84
CA PRO A 91 -1.73 21.77 15.15
C PRO A 91 -2.87 22.69 15.60
N ALA A 92 -3.42 22.41 16.78
CA ALA A 92 -4.62 23.07 17.28
C ALA A 92 -4.43 24.58 17.42
N ARG A 93 -5.37 25.36 16.88
CA ARG A 93 -5.69 26.70 17.39
C ARG A 93 -6.84 26.52 18.38
N ASP A 94 -6.69 27.09 19.58
CA ASP A 94 -7.59 26.99 20.73
C ASP A 94 -9.07 26.86 20.36
N GLY A 95 -9.70 25.76 20.77
CA GLY A 95 -11.14 25.56 20.62
C GLY A 95 -11.56 24.11 20.83
N THR A 96 -12.37 23.85 21.85
CA THR A 96 -12.96 22.54 22.17
C THR A 96 -14.00 22.14 21.11
N VAL A 97 -13.53 21.76 19.93
CA VAL A 97 -14.34 21.12 18.89
C VAL A 97 -13.62 19.83 18.51
N VAL A 98 -14.18 18.69 18.91
CA VAL A 98 -13.69 17.39 18.45
C VAL A 98 -14.13 17.23 17.00
N GLU A 99 -13.27 17.54 16.05
CA GLU A 99 -13.58 17.37 14.63
C GLU A 99 -13.89 15.89 14.34
N LEU A 100 -15.07 15.62 13.77
CA LEU A 100 -15.49 14.27 13.35
C LEU A 100 -14.89 13.87 11.98
N ARG A 101 -14.39 14.85 11.20
CA ARG A 101 -13.84 14.65 9.85
C ARG A 101 -12.59 13.73 9.81
N PRO A 102 -11.64 13.81 10.76
CA PRO A 102 -10.50 12.89 10.83
C PRO A 102 -10.94 11.44 11.05
N ARG A 103 -12.02 11.20 11.82
CA ARG A 103 -12.50 9.84 12.14
C ARG A 103 -13.07 9.13 10.91
N THR A 104 -13.91 9.79 10.12
CA THR A 104 -14.53 9.18 8.93
C THR A 104 -13.50 8.93 7.83
N LYS A 105 -12.55 9.85 7.62
CA LYS A 105 -11.49 9.67 6.62
C LYS A 105 -10.49 8.58 7.01
N LYS A 106 -10.16 8.47 8.30
CA LYS A 106 -9.36 7.35 8.83
C LYS A 106 -10.01 5.99 8.56
N GLN A 107 -11.32 5.87 8.83
CA GLN A 107 -12.06 4.65 8.52
C GLN A 107 -12.07 4.34 7.01
N LYS A 108 -12.21 5.36 6.15
CA LYS A 108 -12.13 5.18 4.70
C LYS A 108 -10.76 4.65 4.26
N LEU A 109 -9.67 5.24 4.76
CA LEU A 109 -8.30 4.79 4.47
C LEU A 109 -8.09 3.34 4.90
N GLU A 110 -8.48 2.99 6.13
CA GLU A 110 -8.35 1.63 6.64
C GLU A 110 -9.16 0.62 5.82
N LYS A 111 -10.38 0.97 5.43
CA LYS A 111 -11.26 0.09 4.65
C LYS A 111 -10.81 -0.09 3.20
N GLU A 112 -10.35 0.98 2.56
CA GLU A 112 -10.15 0.99 1.10
C GLU A 112 -8.70 0.72 0.68
N PHE A 113 -7.73 1.03 1.54
CA PHE A 113 -6.30 1.03 1.21
C PHE A 113 -5.46 0.17 2.15
N ARG A 114 -6.03 -0.36 3.23
CA ARG A 114 -5.35 -1.29 4.14
C ARG A 114 -6.09 -2.61 4.19
N TRP A 115 -5.32 -3.64 4.52
CA TRP A 115 -5.82 -4.96 4.83
C TRP A 115 -4.88 -5.58 5.86
N GLU A 116 -5.36 -6.56 6.60
CA GLU A 116 -4.50 -7.34 7.49
C GLU A 116 -4.25 -8.71 6.86
N PRO A 117 -3.00 -9.11 6.65
CA PRO A 117 -2.71 -10.50 6.31
C PRO A 117 -3.12 -11.35 7.52
N GLY A 118 -4.09 -12.24 7.31
CA GLY A 118 -4.53 -13.18 8.33
C GLY A 118 -3.36 -14.05 8.80
N LYS A 119 -3.35 -14.41 10.08
CA LYS A 119 -2.47 -15.48 10.56
C LYS A 119 -2.89 -16.77 9.86
N ALA A 120 -1.94 -17.41 9.18
CA ALA A 120 -2.07 -18.81 8.79
C ALA A 120 -2.12 -19.70 10.03
#